data_AF-A0A8H4EK98-F1
#
_entry.id   AF-A0A8H4EK98-F1
#
_cell.length_a   1.000
_cell.length_b   1.000
_cell.length_c   1.000
_cell.angle_alpha   90.00
_cell.angle_beta   90.00
_cell.angle_gamma   90.00
#
_symmetry.space_group_name_H-M   'P 1'
#
loop_
_entity.id
_entity.type
_entity.pdbx_description
1 polymer ?
#
loop_
_entity_poly.entity_id
_entity_poly.type
_entity_poly.pdbx_seq_one_letter_code
_entity_poly.pdbx_strand_id
1 'polypeptide(L)'
;MPPKNDYPLKLSGEELNGKEKKLYRLSGKYFEAYQKWSINSFLDYLNNKGRSHKFPLIVKKEIFTSWLEKKLECGEINVQVYLSLLRETKKKKSDAISSRTLIKTGKPCANYINFNDYTEEDVSNQTEETLRIEIIKDISLYDEPGYIFIYKVKDKQSGHLYKIGKTKSVGRRLDQLKKKCHFNAELVKILPEGRKCKYTHRTERLIHIELEVHRIDLLCDCCKQKQNEWFKSKKKVVCSIVKKWVCFMEKACGFDE
;
A
#
# COMPACT_ATOMS: atom_id res chain seq x y z
N MET A 1 -16.88 25.07 -2.92
CA MET A 1 -15.82 25.00 -1.89
C MET A 1 -16.13 23.85 -0.95
N PRO A 2 -15.26 22.83 -0.81
CA PRO A 2 -15.48 21.74 0.14
C PRO A 2 -15.53 22.28 1.59
N PRO A 3 -16.28 21.62 2.49
CA PRO A 3 -16.46 22.07 3.87
C PRO A 3 -15.12 22.23 4.59
N LYS A 4 -15.02 23.27 5.44
CA LYS A 4 -13.75 23.88 5.91
C LYS A 4 -12.78 22.97 6.69
N ASN A 5 -13.13 21.74 7.06
CA ASN A 5 -12.35 20.97 8.05
C ASN A 5 -12.06 19.49 7.74
N ASP A 6 -12.43 18.94 6.58
CA ASP A 6 -12.14 17.54 6.28
C ASP A 6 -10.83 17.41 5.47
N TYR A 7 -9.70 17.27 6.18
CA TYR A 7 -8.39 17.03 5.56
C TYR A 7 -8.12 15.53 5.51
N PRO A 8 -7.57 15.01 4.40
CA PRO A 8 -7.18 13.61 4.35
C PRO A 8 -6.08 13.33 5.38
N LEU A 9 -6.07 12.09 5.89
CA LEU A 9 -4.91 11.58 6.63
C LEU A 9 -3.77 11.31 5.65
N LYS A 10 -2.54 11.40 6.15
CA LYS A 10 -1.35 10.91 5.45
C LYS A 10 -1.45 9.41 5.23
N LEU A 11 -0.63 8.88 4.33
CA LEU A 11 -0.45 7.43 4.19
C LEU A 11 0.02 6.76 5.48
N SER A 12 0.70 7.50 6.37
CA SER A 12 1.10 7.04 7.72
C SER A 12 -0.08 6.96 8.71
N GLY A 13 -1.28 7.44 8.34
CA GLY A 13 -2.44 7.56 9.22
C GLY A 13 -2.44 8.81 10.10
N GLU A 14 -1.40 9.65 10.01
CA GLU A 14 -1.30 10.90 10.75
C GLU A 14 -2.10 12.03 10.09
N GLU A 15 -2.56 13.00 10.87
CA GLU A 15 -3.11 14.23 10.31
C GLU A 15 -2.05 15.07 9.58
N LEU A 16 -2.51 15.81 8.57
CA LEU A 16 -1.69 16.88 7.97
C LEU A 16 -1.36 17.95 9.01
N ASN A 17 -0.09 18.33 9.09
CA ASN A 17 0.34 19.46 9.91
C ASN A 17 -0.11 20.80 9.28
N GLY A 18 0.04 21.92 10.02
CA GLY A 18 -0.42 23.23 9.55
C GLY A 18 0.17 23.69 8.21
N LYS A 19 1.42 23.30 7.90
CA LYS A 19 2.06 23.63 6.61
C LYS A 19 1.48 22.77 5.48
N GLU A 20 1.22 21.49 5.74
CA GLU A 20 0.63 20.54 4.80
C GLU A 20 -0.84 20.84 4.52
N LYS A 21 -1.63 21.20 5.54
CA LYS A 21 -3.01 21.71 5.38
C LYS A 21 -3.05 22.95 4.47
N LYS A 22 -2.04 23.82 4.57
CA LYS A 22 -1.89 24.98 3.68
C LYS A 22 -1.55 24.57 2.24
N LEU A 23 -0.71 23.55 2.06
CA LEU A 23 -0.38 23.00 0.75
C LEU A 23 -1.61 22.34 0.10
N TYR A 24 -2.40 21.59 0.86
CA TYR A 24 -3.66 20.98 0.39
C TYR A 24 -4.66 22.04 -0.12
N ARG A 25 -4.81 23.16 0.60
CA ARG A 25 -5.64 24.28 0.13
C ARG A 25 -5.10 24.93 -1.15
N LEU A 26 -3.77 24.95 -1.33
CA LEU A 26 -3.16 25.44 -2.56
C LEU A 26 -3.44 24.51 -3.74
N SER A 27 -3.52 23.19 -3.53
CA SER A 27 -3.96 22.25 -4.58
C SER A 27 -5.34 22.62 -5.11
N GLY A 28 -6.30 22.90 -4.22
CA GLY A 28 -7.64 23.33 -4.61
C GLY A 28 -7.66 24.65 -5.38
N LYS A 29 -6.96 25.68 -4.89
CA LYS A 29 -6.86 26.98 -5.59
C LYS A 29 -6.22 26.86 -6.97
N TYR A 30 -5.21 26.00 -7.10
CA TYR A 30 -4.58 25.74 -8.38
C TYR A 30 -5.57 25.12 -9.37
N PHE A 31 -6.32 24.12 -8.92
CA PHE A 31 -7.32 23.43 -9.75
C PHE A 31 -8.42 24.38 -10.24
N GLU A 32 -8.98 25.17 -9.32
CA GLU A 32 -10.02 26.15 -9.64
C GLU A 32 -9.55 27.24 -10.61
N ALA A 33 -8.29 27.69 -10.49
CA ALA A 33 -7.77 28.84 -11.24
C ALA A 33 -7.22 28.50 -12.62
N TYR A 34 -6.59 27.33 -12.78
CA TYR A 34 -5.80 27.06 -13.99
C TYR A 34 -6.40 25.98 -14.88
N GLN A 35 -7.29 25.10 -14.37
CA GLN A 35 -7.76 23.93 -15.10
C GLN A 35 -6.60 23.26 -15.87
N LYS A 36 -5.43 23.12 -15.23
CA LYS A 36 -4.26 22.48 -15.81
C LYS A 36 -4.05 21.17 -15.06
N TRP A 37 -4.10 20.07 -15.81
CA TRP A 37 -4.48 18.76 -15.31
C TRP A 37 -3.25 17.83 -15.24
N SER A 38 -2.23 18.17 -14.42
CA SER A 38 -1.15 17.23 -14.08
C SER A 38 -0.41 17.61 -12.80
N ILE A 39 0.18 16.62 -12.13
CA ILE A 39 1.10 16.82 -10.99
C ILE A 39 2.23 17.78 -11.35
N ASN A 40 2.80 17.68 -12.56
CA ASN A 40 3.89 18.55 -12.99
C ASN A 40 3.44 20.00 -13.12
N SER A 41 2.26 20.23 -13.67
CA SER A 41 1.68 21.55 -13.80
C SER A 41 1.41 22.19 -12.42
N PHE A 42 1.05 21.37 -11.43
CA PHE A 42 0.93 21.81 -10.03
C PHE A 42 2.30 22.11 -9.40
N LEU A 43 3.31 21.29 -9.65
CA LEU A 43 4.68 21.54 -9.18
C LEU A 43 5.26 22.83 -9.77
N ASP A 44 5.02 23.10 -11.05
CA ASP A 44 5.40 24.34 -11.72
C ASP A 44 4.69 25.55 -11.11
N TYR A 45 3.39 25.42 -10.81
CA TYR A 45 2.65 26.45 -10.09
C TYR A 45 3.26 26.74 -8.71
N LEU A 46 3.63 25.71 -7.95
CA LEU A 46 4.31 25.88 -6.67
C LEU A 46 5.68 26.54 -6.85
N ASN A 47 6.40 26.24 -7.93
CA ASN A 47 7.68 26.87 -8.24
C ASN A 47 7.52 28.36 -8.52
N ASN A 48 6.57 28.72 -9.39
CA ASN A 48 6.27 30.12 -9.74
C ASN A 48 5.78 30.95 -8.54
N LYS A 49 5.14 30.33 -7.55
CA LYS A 49 4.74 30.99 -6.30
C LYS A 49 5.85 31.07 -5.24
N GLY A 50 7.08 30.62 -5.56
CA GLY A 50 8.20 30.55 -4.61
C GLY A 50 7.94 29.55 -3.47
N ARG A 51 7.14 28.51 -3.73
CA ARG A 51 6.72 27.49 -2.75
C ARG A 51 7.33 26.11 -3.01
N SER A 52 8.00 25.90 -4.15
CA SER A 52 8.56 24.57 -4.48
C SER A 52 9.57 24.08 -3.43
N HIS A 53 10.52 24.88 -2.98
CA HIS A 53 11.51 24.39 -1.99
C HIS A 53 10.96 24.20 -0.57
N LYS A 54 9.71 24.62 -0.28
CA LYS A 54 9.15 24.58 1.08
C LYS A 54 8.66 23.19 1.51
N PHE A 55 8.54 22.26 0.58
CA PHE A 55 8.03 20.92 0.82
C PHE A 55 8.83 19.89 0.02
N PRO A 56 9.13 18.70 0.58
CA PRO A 56 9.69 17.60 -0.19
C PRO A 56 8.78 17.23 -1.38
N LEU A 57 9.37 16.80 -2.50
CA LEU A 57 8.61 16.41 -3.70
C LEU A 57 7.57 15.35 -3.40
N ILE A 58 7.92 14.38 -2.56
CA ILE A 58 7.03 13.28 -2.15
C ILE A 58 5.79 13.80 -1.42
N VAL A 59 5.95 14.76 -0.51
CA VAL A 59 4.85 15.39 0.25
C VAL A 59 3.93 16.19 -0.67
N LYS A 60 4.47 16.87 -1.69
CA LYS A 60 3.65 17.59 -2.68
C LYS A 60 2.82 16.63 -3.53
N LYS A 61 3.43 15.52 -3.98
CA LYS A 61 2.74 14.50 -4.77
C LYS A 61 1.63 13.87 -3.94
N GLU A 62 1.94 13.42 -2.72
CA GLU A 62 0.97 12.83 -1.78
C GLU A 62 -0.24 13.75 -1.55
N ILE A 63 0.01 15.01 -1.17
CA ILE A 63 -1.07 15.97 -0.88
C ILE A 63 -1.92 16.29 -2.12
N PHE A 64 -1.31 16.35 -3.31
CA PHE A 64 -2.06 16.57 -4.54
C PHE A 64 -2.89 15.34 -4.93
N THR A 65 -2.34 14.14 -4.77
CA THR A 65 -3.05 12.88 -5.00
C THR A 65 -4.23 12.72 -4.04
N SER A 66 -4.05 12.94 -2.74
CA SER A 66 -5.15 12.87 -1.77
C SER A 66 -6.25 13.89 -2.05
N TRP A 67 -5.90 15.06 -2.60
CA TRP A 67 -6.89 16.02 -3.06
C TRP A 67 -7.70 15.49 -4.25
N LEU A 68 -7.05 14.82 -5.21
CA LEU A 68 -7.72 14.19 -6.36
C LEU A 68 -8.62 13.02 -5.92
N GLU A 69 -8.16 12.19 -5.00
CA GLU A 69 -8.95 11.09 -4.42
C GLU A 69 -10.22 11.63 -3.76
N LYS A 70 -10.11 12.70 -2.97
CA LYS A 70 -11.30 13.34 -2.36
C LYS A 70 -12.29 13.84 -3.42
N LYS A 71 -11.80 14.39 -4.54
CA LYS A 71 -12.67 14.83 -5.64
C LYS A 71 -13.34 13.67 -6.35
N LEU A 72 -12.67 12.54 -6.47
CA LEU A 72 -13.25 11.31 -7.00
C LEU A 72 -14.33 10.78 -6.06
N GLU A 73 -14.06 10.72 -4.75
CA GLU A 73 -15.02 10.31 -3.71
C GLU A 73 -16.29 11.18 -3.69
N CYS A 74 -16.12 12.50 -3.85
CA CYS A 74 -17.25 13.43 -3.91
C CYS A 74 -17.97 13.44 -5.27
N GLY A 75 -17.54 12.62 -6.24
CA GLY A 75 -18.11 12.57 -7.59
C GLY A 75 -17.86 13.82 -8.43
N GLU A 76 -16.96 14.71 -8.00
CA GLU A 76 -16.61 15.94 -8.73
C GLU A 76 -15.73 15.64 -9.96
N ILE A 77 -15.02 14.52 -9.95
CA ILE A 77 -14.30 13.97 -11.10
C ILE A 77 -14.63 12.49 -11.28
N ASN A 78 -14.59 11.99 -12.51
CA ASN A 78 -14.78 10.56 -12.79
C ASN A 78 -13.44 9.79 -12.79
N VAL A 79 -13.52 8.46 -12.77
CA VAL A 79 -12.35 7.57 -12.73
C VAL A 79 -11.41 7.79 -13.91
N GLN A 80 -11.91 8.05 -15.12
CA GLN A 80 -11.06 8.27 -16.30
C GLN A 80 -10.24 9.57 -16.17
N VAL A 81 -10.87 10.62 -15.65
CA VAL A 81 -10.23 11.89 -15.34
C VAL A 81 -9.17 11.67 -14.26
N TYR A 82 -9.51 10.99 -13.17
CA TYR A 82 -8.57 10.64 -12.10
C TYR A 82 -7.33 9.88 -12.61
N LEU A 83 -7.54 8.83 -13.42
CA LEU A 83 -6.44 8.03 -13.98
C LEU A 83 -5.59 8.84 -14.96
N SER A 84 -6.19 9.71 -15.78
CA SER A 84 -5.43 10.58 -16.68
C SER A 84 -4.58 11.60 -15.92
N LEU A 85 -5.06 12.07 -14.76
CA LEU A 85 -4.37 13.01 -13.88
C LEU A 85 -3.20 12.38 -13.13
N LEU A 86 -3.28 11.08 -12.84
CA LEU A 86 -2.21 10.30 -12.22
C LEU A 86 -1.12 9.86 -13.21
N ARG A 87 -1.42 9.76 -14.51
CA ARG A 87 -0.42 9.38 -15.52
C ARG A 87 0.64 10.47 -15.63
N GLU A 88 1.85 10.15 -15.16
CA GLU A 88 3.02 10.99 -15.38
C GLU A 88 3.26 11.13 -16.89
N THR A 89 3.23 12.37 -17.41
CA THR A 89 3.75 12.64 -18.75
C THR A 89 5.27 12.46 -18.70
N LYS A 90 5.73 11.23 -18.92
CA LYS A 90 7.15 10.93 -19.18
C LYS A 90 7.57 11.67 -20.45
N LYS A 91 8.09 12.89 -20.32
CA LYS A 91 8.94 13.52 -21.34
C LYS A 91 10.20 14.09 -20.70
N LYS A 92 11.27 13.30 -20.89
CA LYS A 92 12.72 13.56 -20.86
C LYS A 92 13.21 14.85 -20.19
N LYS A 93 14.04 14.66 -19.16
CA LYS A 93 15.39 15.25 -19.16
C LYS A 93 16.40 14.25 -18.60
N SER A 94 17.27 13.80 -19.49
CA SER A 94 18.57 13.22 -19.21
C SER A 94 19.34 14.12 -18.25
N ASP A 95 20.02 13.53 -17.26
CA ASP A 95 21.44 13.70 -17.04
C ASP A 95 21.98 12.56 -16.14
N ALA A 96 23.24 12.23 -16.38
CA ALA A 96 23.93 10.98 -16.07
C ALA A 96 23.87 10.51 -14.60
N ILE A 97 23.39 9.28 -14.38
CA ILE A 97 23.84 8.43 -13.27
C ILE A 97 24.05 7.00 -13.80
N SER A 98 25.24 6.50 -13.49
CA SER A 98 25.95 5.32 -13.98
C SER A 98 25.13 4.03 -14.17
N SER A 99 25.43 3.38 -15.29
CA SER A 99 24.85 2.21 -15.94
C SER A 99 24.93 0.88 -15.17
N ARG A 100 24.95 0.86 -13.84
CA ARG A 100 25.13 -0.39 -13.06
C ARG A 100 24.08 -0.71 -12.00
N THR A 101 23.01 0.07 -11.86
CA THR A 101 21.93 -0.26 -10.91
C THR A 101 20.52 0.01 -11.47
N LEU A 102 20.30 -0.25 -12.76
CA LEU A 102 18.96 -0.29 -13.33
C LEU A 102 18.36 -1.69 -13.13
N ILE A 103 17.97 -2.02 -11.89
CA ILE A 103 16.98 -3.06 -11.69
C ILE A 103 15.64 -2.46 -12.12
N LYS A 104 15.23 -2.79 -13.35
CA LYS A 104 13.89 -2.78 -13.94
C LYS A 104 12.78 -2.25 -12.99
N THR A 105 12.51 -0.94 -12.99
CA THR A 105 11.30 -0.37 -12.36
C THR A 105 10.42 0.30 -13.41
N GLY A 106 9.11 0.08 -13.30
CA GLY A 106 8.09 0.61 -14.22
C GLY A 106 7.31 -0.44 -15.02
N LYS A 107 7.38 -1.73 -14.65
CA LYS A 107 6.53 -2.77 -15.24
C LYS A 107 5.35 -3.03 -14.30
N PRO A 108 4.09 -2.88 -14.74
CA PRO A 108 2.94 -3.38 -14.01
C PRO A 108 3.14 -4.87 -13.72
N CYS A 109 2.82 -5.32 -12.51
CA CYS A 109 2.92 -6.75 -12.18
C CYS A 109 1.96 -7.60 -13.03
N ALA A 110 0.96 -6.99 -13.67
CA ALA A 110 -0.13 -7.68 -14.36
C ALA A 110 0.12 -7.92 -15.85
N ASN A 111 1.37 -8.01 -16.32
CA ASN A 111 1.58 -8.44 -17.71
C ASN A 111 1.24 -9.93 -17.80
N TYR A 112 -0.01 -10.25 -18.18
CA TYR A 112 -0.56 -11.58 -18.48
C TYR A 112 -1.08 -12.46 -17.33
N ILE A 113 -1.63 -11.89 -16.25
CA ILE A 113 -2.44 -12.71 -15.30
C ILE A 113 -3.87 -12.20 -15.27
N ASN A 114 -4.81 -13.06 -15.66
CA ASN A 114 -6.23 -12.78 -15.56
C ASN A 114 -6.61 -12.78 -14.07
N PHE A 115 -7.10 -11.65 -13.59
CA PHE A 115 -7.50 -11.47 -12.20
C PHE A 115 -8.56 -12.49 -11.75
N ASN A 116 -9.42 -12.91 -12.68
CA ASN A 116 -10.48 -13.90 -12.42
C ASN A 116 -9.91 -15.29 -12.08
N ASP A 117 -8.64 -15.58 -12.40
CA ASP A 117 -7.99 -16.85 -12.03
C ASP A 117 -7.67 -16.92 -10.52
N TYR A 118 -7.82 -15.81 -9.79
CA TYR A 118 -7.38 -15.67 -8.39
C TYR A 118 -8.48 -15.14 -7.45
N THR A 119 -9.71 -14.94 -7.91
CA THR A 119 -10.85 -14.58 -7.07
C THR A 119 -11.74 -15.79 -6.80
N GLU A 120 -12.03 -16.06 -5.52
CA GLU A 120 -13.09 -17.02 -5.15
C GLU A 120 -14.46 -16.34 -5.33
N GLU A 121 -15.51 -17.11 -5.65
CA GLU A 121 -16.88 -16.60 -5.92
C GLU A 121 -17.50 -15.80 -4.74
N ASP A 122 -16.93 -15.91 -3.53
CA ASP A 122 -17.46 -15.30 -2.31
C ASP A 122 -16.76 -13.99 -1.88
N VAL A 123 -15.88 -13.41 -2.70
CA VAL A 123 -15.22 -12.13 -2.39
C VAL A 123 -16.17 -10.96 -2.67
N SER A 124 -16.34 -10.04 -1.71
CA SER A 124 -17.21 -8.87 -1.92
C SER A 124 -16.73 -8.01 -3.09
N ASN A 125 -17.67 -7.46 -3.88
CA ASN A 125 -17.36 -6.58 -5.02
C ASN A 125 -16.41 -5.42 -4.65
N GLN A 126 -16.50 -4.90 -3.43
CA GLN A 126 -15.62 -3.82 -2.95
C GLN A 126 -14.19 -4.32 -2.69
N THR A 127 -14.03 -5.50 -2.10
CA THR A 127 -12.73 -6.15 -1.90
C THR A 127 -12.08 -6.45 -3.25
N GLU A 128 -12.86 -6.98 -4.19
CA GLU A 128 -12.43 -7.29 -5.54
C GLU A 128 -11.88 -6.05 -6.27
N GLU A 129 -12.62 -4.95 -6.25
CA GLU A 129 -12.20 -3.69 -6.88
C GLU A 129 -10.93 -3.14 -6.22
N THR A 130 -10.83 -3.22 -4.90
CA THR A 130 -9.62 -2.79 -4.17
C THR A 130 -8.40 -3.63 -4.56
N LEU A 131 -8.57 -4.94 -4.75
CA LEU A 131 -7.51 -5.83 -5.22
C LEU A 131 -7.08 -5.48 -6.65
N ARG A 132 -8.03 -5.24 -7.56
CA ARG A 132 -7.73 -4.83 -8.95
C ARG A 132 -6.93 -3.53 -8.99
N ILE A 133 -7.37 -2.53 -8.24
CA ILE A 133 -6.67 -1.24 -8.12
C ILE A 133 -5.24 -1.46 -7.62
N GLU A 134 -5.06 -2.26 -6.56
CA GLU A 134 -3.74 -2.50 -5.98
C GLU A 134 -2.79 -3.28 -6.92
N ILE A 135 -3.33 -4.20 -7.72
CA ILE A 135 -2.54 -4.95 -8.72
C ILE A 135 -2.06 -4.02 -9.84
N ILE A 136 -2.89 -3.10 -10.31
CA ILE A 136 -2.54 -2.22 -11.44
C ILE A 136 -1.49 -1.17 -11.02
N LYS A 137 -1.40 -0.82 -9.74
CA LYS A 137 -0.39 0.13 -9.24
C LYS A 137 1.02 -0.35 -9.52
N ASP A 138 1.90 0.59 -9.84
CA ASP A 138 3.33 0.35 -9.91
C ASP A 138 3.85 -0.20 -8.58
N ILE A 139 4.79 -1.13 -8.65
CA ILE A 139 5.47 -1.63 -7.46
C ILE A 139 6.30 -0.49 -6.85
N SER A 140 6.21 -0.34 -5.53
CA SER A 140 6.96 0.67 -4.79
C SER A 140 8.47 0.49 -4.97
N LEU A 141 9.20 1.59 -5.14
CA LEU A 141 10.67 1.60 -5.13
C LEU A 141 11.26 1.14 -3.79
N TYR A 142 10.45 1.16 -2.72
CA TYR A 142 10.81 0.69 -1.39
C TYR A 142 10.34 -0.75 -1.13
N ASP A 143 9.73 -1.42 -2.10
CA ASP A 143 9.44 -2.84 -1.99
C ASP A 143 10.75 -3.63 -2.09
N GLU A 144 10.83 -4.71 -1.32
CA GLU A 144 12.08 -5.41 -1.10
C GLU A 144 11.88 -6.91 -0.89
N PRO A 145 12.90 -7.72 -1.22
CA PRO A 145 12.81 -9.15 -1.05
C PRO A 145 12.76 -9.60 0.42
N GLY A 146 11.87 -10.53 0.73
CA GLY A 146 11.72 -11.09 2.07
C GLY A 146 10.73 -12.25 2.14
N TYR A 147 10.15 -12.46 3.32
CA TYR A 147 9.23 -13.54 3.63
C TYR A 147 7.92 -12.98 4.18
N ILE A 148 6.82 -13.66 3.90
CA ILE A 148 5.54 -13.52 4.59
C ILE A 148 5.49 -14.57 5.70
N PHE A 149 5.16 -14.17 6.91
CA PHE A 149 4.96 -15.08 8.04
C PHE A 149 3.50 -15.09 8.48
N ILE A 150 3.12 -16.20 9.10
CA ILE A 150 1.83 -16.38 9.77
C ILE A 150 2.12 -16.79 11.21
N TYR A 151 1.67 -15.99 12.17
CA TYR A 151 1.62 -16.38 13.58
C TYR A 151 0.20 -16.68 14.00
N LYS A 152 0.03 -17.52 15.01
CA LYS A 152 -1.24 -17.80 15.67
C LYS A 152 -1.11 -17.58 17.16
N VAL A 153 -2.13 -17.03 17.82
CA VAL A 153 -2.18 -16.95 19.29
C VAL A 153 -2.50 -18.33 19.86
N LYS A 154 -1.73 -18.77 20.86
CA LYS A 154 -1.90 -20.07 21.56
C LYS A 154 -2.98 -20.07 22.64
N ASP A 155 -3.68 -18.95 22.87
CA ASP A 155 -4.63 -18.83 23.96
C ASP A 155 -5.92 -19.62 23.68
N LYS A 156 -6.37 -20.40 24.68
CA LYS A 156 -7.45 -21.39 24.60
C LYS A 156 -8.80 -20.77 24.22
N GLN A 157 -9.00 -19.49 24.48
CA GLN A 157 -10.25 -18.77 24.17
C GLN A 157 -10.25 -18.15 22.75
N SER A 158 -9.08 -18.04 22.12
CA SER A 158 -8.86 -17.22 20.93
C SER A 158 -8.83 -18.02 19.63
N GLY A 159 -9.42 -19.23 19.59
CA GLY A 159 -9.09 -20.39 18.74
C GLY A 159 -8.65 -20.22 17.28
N HIS A 160 -8.86 -19.06 16.65
CA HIS A 160 -8.56 -18.78 15.25
C HIS A 160 -8.00 -17.37 14.99
N LEU A 161 -7.14 -16.84 15.87
CA LEU A 161 -6.47 -15.55 15.67
C LEU A 161 -5.09 -15.70 15.02
N TYR A 162 -4.91 -15.02 13.88
CA TYR A 162 -3.68 -15.04 13.10
C TYR A 162 -3.12 -13.65 12.88
N LYS A 163 -1.80 -13.51 13.03
CA LYS A 163 -1.06 -12.33 12.58
C LYS A 163 -0.33 -12.65 11.30
N ILE A 164 -0.54 -11.82 10.28
CA ILE A 164 0.13 -11.96 9.00
C ILE A 164 0.98 -10.73 8.78
N GLY A 165 2.26 -10.94 8.50
CA GLY A 165 3.09 -9.83 8.07
C GLY A 165 4.35 -10.26 7.35
N LYS A 166 5.19 -9.29 7.02
CA LYS A 166 6.45 -9.51 6.28
C LYS A 166 7.72 -9.36 7.12
N THR A 167 8.80 -10.00 6.69
CA THR A 167 10.14 -9.84 7.27
C THR A 167 11.26 -10.10 6.28
N LYS A 168 12.38 -9.39 6.41
CA LYS A 168 13.64 -9.69 5.69
C LYS A 168 14.38 -10.90 6.27
N SER A 169 14.22 -11.10 7.57
CA SER A 169 14.97 -12.06 8.37
C SER A 169 14.02 -12.72 9.37
N VAL A 170 13.78 -14.01 9.16
CA VAL A 170 12.91 -14.82 10.00
C VAL A 170 13.44 -14.86 11.44
N GLY A 171 14.73 -15.14 11.62
CA GLY A 171 15.36 -15.25 12.94
C GLY A 171 15.20 -13.97 13.77
N ARG A 172 15.56 -12.81 13.21
CA ARG A 172 15.39 -11.51 13.91
C ARG A 172 13.93 -11.24 14.27
N ARG A 173 12.98 -11.62 13.40
CA ARG A 173 11.56 -11.39 13.66
C ARG A 173 11.02 -12.28 14.77
N LEU A 174 11.45 -13.54 14.82
CA LEU A 174 11.12 -14.47 15.92
C LEU A 174 11.66 -13.93 17.25
N ASP A 175 12.89 -13.44 17.29
CA ASP A 175 13.48 -12.86 18.51
C ASP A 175 12.77 -11.58 18.95
N GLN A 176 12.39 -10.72 18.00
CA GLN A 176 11.61 -9.51 18.31
C GLN A 176 10.23 -9.85 18.87
N LEU A 177 9.58 -10.90 18.38
CA LEU A 177 8.26 -11.31 18.87
C LEU A 177 8.34 -11.91 20.27
N LYS A 178 9.40 -12.67 20.58
CA LYS A 178 9.67 -13.12 21.96
C LYS A 178 9.85 -11.93 22.92
N LYS A 179 10.40 -10.82 22.41
CA LYS A 179 10.70 -9.61 23.20
C LYS A 179 9.56 -8.59 23.26
N LYS A 180 8.73 -8.47 22.23
CA LYS A 180 7.63 -7.50 22.15
C LYS A 180 6.29 -8.16 22.43
N CYS A 181 5.67 -7.76 23.54
CA CYS A 181 4.27 -8.00 23.92
C CYS A 181 3.87 -9.48 24.02
N HIS A 182 3.38 -9.89 25.20
CA HIS A 182 3.09 -11.27 25.60
C HIS A 182 1.93 -11.98 24.88
N PHE A 183 1.67 -11.70 23.60
CA PHE A 183 0.86 -12.62 22.81
C PHE A 183 1.63 -13.92 22.71
N ASN A 184 1.22 -14.94 23.45
CA ASN A 184 1.79 -16.27 23.40
C ASN A 184 1.55 -16.85 22.00
N ALA A 185 2.41 -16.52 21.05
CA ALA A 185 2.20 -16.77 19.64
C ALA A 185 3.07 -17.93 19.15
N GLU A 186 2.51 -18.77 18.28
CA GLU A 186 3.22 -19.80 17.54
C GLU A 186 3.43 -19.40 16.09
N LEU A 187 4.65 -19.63 15.58
CA LEU A 187 4.88 -19.54 14.14
C LEU A 187 4.13 -20.68 13.46
N VAL A 188 3.21 -20.34 12.57
CA VAL A 188 2.42 -21.31 11.82
C VAL A 188 3.11 -21.65 10.51
N LYS A 189 3.53 -20.62 9.75
CA LYS A 189 4.15 -20.82 8.43
C LYS A 189 4.98 -19.60 8.01
N ILE A 190 5.99 -19.86 7.18
CA ILE A 190 6.76 -18.86 6.45
C ILE A 190 6.61 -19.17 4.96
N LEU A 191 6.35 -18.15 4.15
CA LEU A 191 6.24 -18.27 2.70
C LEU A 191 7.03 -17.15 1.99
N PRO A 192 7.55 -17.41 0.78
CA PRO A 192 7.75 -18.74 0.20
C PRO A 192 8.78 -19.55 1.01
N GLU A 193 8.75 -20.88 0.88
CA GLU A 193 9.69 -21.78 1.57
C GLU A 193 11.04 -21.77 0.83
N GLY A 194 12.16 -21.68 1.56
CA GLY A 194 13.51 -21.77 1.00
C GLY A 194 14.01 -20.57 0.18
N ARG A 195 13.14 -19.61 -0.17
CA ARG A 195 13.49 -18.42 -0.97
C ARG A 195 12.76 -17.17 -0.51
N LYS A 196 13.17 -16.01 -1.02
CA LYS A 196 12.49 -14.72 -0.75
C LYS A 196 11.49 -14.41 -1.85
N CYS A 197 10.31 -13.93 -1.46
CA CYS A 197 9.40 -13.23 -2.35
C CYS A 197 10.04 -11.88 -2.71
N LYS A 198 10.09 -11.52 -4.00
CA LYS A 198 10.76 -10.31 -4.51
C LYS A 198 10.08 -9.01 -4.04
N TYR A 199 8.76 -9.02 -3.91
CA TYR A 199 7.92 -7.85 -3.64
C TYR A 199 7.02 -8.08 -2.43
N THR A 200 7.65 -8.15 -1.25
CA THR A 200 6.93 -8.52 -0.02
C THR A 200 5.91 -7.50 0.44
N HIS A 201 6.12 -6.20 0.18
CA HIS A 201 5.19 -5.16 0.62
C HIS A 201 3.88 -5.26 -0.17
N ARG A 202 3.97 -5.34 -1.51
CA ARG A 202 2.80 -5.55 -2.37
C ARG A 202 2.11 -6.87 -2.04
N THR A 203 2.86 -7.95 -1.82
CA THR A 203 2.30 -9.26 -1.46
C THR A 203 1.49 -9.19 -0.16
N GLU A 204 2.07 -8.62 0.91
CA GLU A 204 1.40 -8.43 2.20
C GLU A 204 0.13 -7.59 2.06
N ARG A 205 0.21 -6.50 1.28
CA ARG A 205 -0.94 -5.60 1.07
C ARG A 205 -2.11 -6.32 0.42
N LEU A 206 -1.88 -7.11 -0.63
CA LEU A 206 -2.93 -7.88 -1.31
C LEU A 206 -3.59 -8.89 -0.36
N ILE A 207 -2.77 -9.58 0.46
CA ILE A 207 -3.27 -10.50 1.49
C ILE A 207 -4.16 -9.77 2.50
N HIS A 208 -3.74 -8.59 2.98
CA HIS A 208 -4.53 -7.82 3.94
C HIS A 208 -5.84 -7.30 3.35
N ILE A 209 -5.84 -6.86 2.08
CA ILE A 209 -7.06 -6.42 1.40
C ILE A 209 -8.08 -7.56 1.36
N GLU A 210 -7.66 -8.76 0.96
CA GLU A 210 -8.59 -9.89 0.88
C GLU A 210 -9.07 -10.36 2.25
N LEU A 211 -8.21 -10.28 3.26
CA LEU A 211 -8.56 -10.64 4.63
C LEU A 211 -9.24 -9.51 5.41
N GLU A 212 -9.55 -8.36 4.80
CA GLU A 212 -10.07 -7.18 5.50
C GLU A 212 -11.34 -7.50 6.30
N VAL A 213 -12.25 -8.31 5.73
CA VAL A 213 -13.49 -8.75 6.42
C VAL A 213 -13.23 -9.61 7.66
N HIS A 214 -12.04 -10.20 7.76
CA HIS A 214 -11.61 -11.00 8.91
C HIS A 214 -10.74 -10.21 9.88
N ARG A 215 -10.43 -8.93 9.57
CA ARG A 215 -9.53 -8.11 10.39
C ARG A 215 -10.19 -7.82 11.75
N ILE A 216 -9.38 -7.90 12.79
CA ILE A 216 -9.79 -7.51 14.14
C ILE A 216 -8.80 -6.51 14.74
N ASP A 217 -9.33 -5.54 15.46
CA ASP A 217 -8.53 -4.64 16.29
C ASP A 217 -8.23 -5.34 17.61
N LEU A 218 -6.98 -5.73 17.83
CA LEU A 218 -6.53 -6.22 19.12
C LEU A 218 -5.84 -5.10 19.90
N LEU A 219 -6.39 -4.77 21.06
CA LEU A 219 -5.71 -3.96 22.06
C LEU A 219 -4.70 -4.86 22.78
N CYS A 220 -3.42 -4.47 22.72
CA CYS A 220 -2.41 -5.18 23.48
C CYS A 220 -2.46 -4.76 24.95
N ASP A 221 -2.62 -5.72 25.86
CA ASP A 221 -2.67 -5.43 27.28
C ASP A 221 -1.37 -4.83 27.83
N CYS A 222 -0.23 -5.17 27.22
CA CYS A 222 1.10 -4.74 27.64
C CYS A 222 1.46 -3.34 27.14
N CYS A 223 1.30 -3.07 25.84
CA CYS A 223 1.70 -1.78 25.27
C CYS A 223 0.54 -0.78 25.09
N LYS A 224 -0.71 -1.21 25.33
CA LYS A 224 -1.94 -0.44 25.13
C LYS A 224 -2.12 0.16 23.72
N GLN A 225 -1.30 -0.28 22.76
CA GLN A 225 -1.42 0.10 21.36
C GLN A 225 -2.34 -0.87 20.62
N LYS A 226 -3.14 -0.32 19.71
CA LYS A 226 -3.86 -1.10 18.71
C LYS A 226 -2.84 -1.85 17.85
N GLN A 227 -2.95 -3.17 17.85
CA GLN A 227 -2.15 -4.01 16.99
C GLN A 227 -2.89 -4.20 15.67
N ASN A 228 -2.30 -3.71 14.60
CA ASN A 228 -2.81 -3.94 13.26
C ASN A 228 -2.40 -5.35 12.77
N GLU A 229 -3.06 -5.81 11.70
CA GLU A 229 -2.72 -7.05 10.99
C GLU A 229 -3.09 -8.35 11.73
N TRP A 230 -4.12 -8.31 12.58
CA TRP A 230 -4.70 -9.51 13.18
C TRP A 230 -6.00 -9.89 12.48
N PHE A 231 -6.19 -11.18 12.29
CA PHE A 231 -7.30 -11.74 11.52
C PHE A 231 -7.93 -12.92 12.26
N LYS A 232 -9.26 -12.94 12.36
CA LYS A 232 -10.04 -14.04 12.95
C LYS A 232 -10.62 -14.90 11.83
N SER A 233 -9.97 -16.01 11.51
CA SER A 233 -10.44 -16.92 10.44
C SER A 233 -9.84 -18.32 10.59
N LYS A 234 -10.42 -19.33 9.92
CA LYS A 234 -9.92 -20.71 9.98
C LYS A 234 -8.51 -20.79 9.37
N LYS A 235 -7.64 -21.65 9.94
CA LYS A 235 -6.26 -21.87 9.46
C LYS A 235 -6.18 -22.09 7.95
N LYS A 236 -7.10 -22.92 7.43
CA LYS A 236 -7.15 -23.31 6.02
C LYS A 236 -7.37 -22.09 5.11
N VAL A 237 -8.30 -21.20 5.48
CA VAL A 237 -8.62 -19.95 4.75
C VAL A 237 -7.44 -18.99 4.77
N VAL A 238 -6.85 -18.75 5.94
CA VAL A 238 -5.67 -17.87 6.06
C VAL A 238 -4.51 -18.41 5.22
N CYS A 239 -4.22 -19.71 5.31
CA CYS A 239 -3.12 -20.31 4.56
C CYS A 239 -3.39 -20.34 3.05
N SER A 240 -4.64 -20.55 2.60
CA SER A 240 -4.98 -20.54 1.17
C SER A 240 -4.78 -19.15 0.59
N ILE A 241 -5.29 -18.10 1.24
CA ILE A 241 -5.18 -16.71 0.77
C ILE A 241 -3.71 -16.25 0.75
N VAL A 242 -2.95 -16.53 1.81
CA VAL A 242 -1.51 -16.17 1.83
C VAL A 242 -0.76 -16.90 0.71
N LYS A 243 -1.00 -18.20 0.53
CA LYS A 243 -0.37 -18.98 -0.54
C LYS A 243 -0.76 -18.46 -1.92
N LYS A 244 -2.03 -18.09 -2.09
CA LYS A 244 -2.58 -17.54 -3.34
C LYS A 244 -1.82 -16.29 -3.77
N TRP A 245 -1.69 -15.30 -2.90
CA TRP A 245 -1.01 -14.04 -3.25
C TRP A 245 0.49 -14.16 -3.37
N VAL A 246 1.14 -15.01 -2.56
CA VAL A 246 2.56 -15.31 -2.76
C VAL A 246 2.79 -15.94 -4.14
N CYS A 247 1.98 -16.93 -4.53
CA CYS A 247 2.04 -17.59 -5.83
C CYS A 247 1.75 -16.61 -6.98
N PHE A 248 0.72 -15.77 -6.83
CA PHE A 248 0.42 -14.71 -7.79
C PHE A 248 1.64 -13.81 -7.99
N MET A 249 2.23 -13.26 -6.93
CA MET A 249 3.35 -12.33 -7.04
C MET A 249 4.61 -12.96 -7.62
N GLU A 250 4.86 -14.24 -7.33
CA GLU A 250 5.94 -15.02 -7.93
C GLU A 250 5.77 -15.20 -9.45
N LYS A 251 4.54 -15.42 -9.93
CA LYS A 251 4.23 -15.55 -11.36
C LYS A 251 4.16 -14.21 -12.08
N ALA A 252 3.41 -13.26 -11.52
CA ALA A 252 3.06 -11.99 -12.13
C ALA A 252 4.30 -11.14 -12.41
N CYS A 253 5.26 -11.17 -11.48
CA CYS A 253 6.44 -10.31 -11.58
C CYS A 253 7.69 -11.02 -12.08
N GLY A 254 7.59 -12.32 -12.41
CA GLY A 254 8.64 -13.13 -13.01
C GLY A 254 9.92 -13.30 -12.19
N PHE A 255 10.41 -14.53 -12.13
CA PHE A 255 11.82 -14.80 -11.82
C PHE A 255 12.64 -14.28 -13.00
N ASP A 256 13.53 -13.32 -12.73
CA ASP A 256 14.64 -13.09 -13.64
C ASP A 256 15.60 -14.29 -13.39
N GLU A 257 15.53 -15.32 -14.23
CA GLU A 257 16.68 -16.22 -14.44
C GLU A 257 17.80 -15.45 -15.16
#